data_AF-A0A453BEC6-F1
#
_entry.id   AF-A0A453BEC6-F1
#
_cell.length_a   1.000
_cell.length_b   1.000
_cell.length_c   1.000
_cell.angle_alpha   90.00
_cell.angle_beta   90.00
_cell.angle_gamma   90.00
#
_symmetry.space_group_name_H-M   'P 1'
#
loop_
_entity.id
_entity.type
_entity.pdbx_description
1 polymer ?
#
loop_
_entity_poly.entity_id
_entity_poly.type
_entity_poly.pdbx_seq_one_letter_code
_entity_poly.pdbx_strand_id
1 'polypeptide(L)' 'MISVGKTKQYANVLDKLLSRGRQEVSLSAFAFLFSEVVQYNQTQVDNIADLERRLEDAGYAVGARVLELLCHREKV' A
#
# COMPACT_ATOMS: atom_id res chain seq x y z
N MET A 1 -38.09 39.73 6.58
CA MET A 1 -37.55 38.42 6.17
C MET A 1 -36.09 38.36 6.56
N ILE A 2 -35.76 37.67 7.65
CA ILE A 2 -34.39 37.60 8.17
C ILE A 2 -33.65 36.49 7.42
N SER A 3 -32.61 36.87 6.69
CA SER A 3 -31.71 35.93 6.00
C SER A 3 -30.86 35.21 7.04
N VAL A 4 -31.11 33.91 7.23
CA VAL A 4 -30.32 33.04 8.11
C VAL A 4 -29.00 32.74 7.41
N GLY A 5 -27.89 33.16 8.03
CA GLY A 5 -26.53 32.93 7.55
C GLY A 5 -26.22 31.45 7.40
N LYS A 6 -25.56 31.09 6.29
CA LYS A 6 -25.09 29.73 6.02
C LYS A 6 -24.10 29.30 7.12
N THR A 7 -24.50 28.37 7.97
CA THR A 7 -23.63 27.69 8.91
C THR A 7 -22.56 26.93 8.11
N LYS A 8 -21.32 27.39 8.21
CA LYS A 8 -20.17 26.72 7.58
C LYS A 8 -19.96 25.40 8.33
N GLN A 9 -20.44 24.32 7.74
CA GLN A 9 -20.29 22.97 8.27
C GLN A 9 -18.79 22.64 8.28
N TYR A 10 -18.16 22.72 9.44
CA TYR A 10 -16.81 22.23 9.64
C TYR A 10 -16.88 20.72 9.55
N ALA A 11 -16.68 20.17 8.35
CA ALA A 11 -16.49 18.74 8.18
C ALA A 11 -15.36 18.32 9.12
N ASN A 12 -15.69 17.43 10.07
CA ASN A 12 -14.73 16.90 11.03
C ASN A 12 -13.53 16.37 10.25
N VAL A 13 -12.35 16.94 10.47
CA VAL A 13 -11.12 16.50 9.77
C VAL A 13 -10.83 15.02 10.08
N LEU A 14 -11.34 14.51 11.21
CA LEU A 14 -11.29 13.09 11.60
C LEU A 14 -12.14 12.15 10.72
N ASP A 15 -13.18 12.66 10.05
CA ASP A 15 -14.04 11.89 9.13
C ASP A 15 -13.56 12.00 7.68
N LYS A 16 -12.58 12.86 7.42
CA LYS A 16 -11.93 12.93 6.13
C LYS A 16 -11.00 11.71 6.02
N LEU A 17 -11.41 10.72 5.23
CA LEU A 17 -10.52 9.65 4.79
C LEU A 17 -9.18 10.30 4.39
N LEU A 18 -8.10 9.87 5.04
CA LEU A 18 -6.77 10.44 4.82
C LEU A 18 -6.51 10.45 3.31
N SER A 19 -6.11 11.61 2.80
CA SER A 19 -5.81 11.82 1.37
C SER A 19 -5.01 10.62 0.87
N ARG A 20 -5.51 9.95 -0.16
CA ARG A 20 -4.75 8.89 -0.82
C ARG A 20 -3.55 9.59 -1.44
N GLY A 21 -2.41 9.56 -0.74
CA GLY A 21 -1.17 10.17 -1.17
C GLY A 21 -0.93 9.80 -2.63
N ARG A 22 -0.99 10.78 -3.50
CA ARG A 22 -0.95 10.58 -4.94
C ARG A 22 0.51 10.46 -5.37
N GLN A 23 1.10 9.30 -5.07
CA GLN A 23 2.35 8.85 -5.68
C GLN A 23 2.03 7.62 -6.50
N GLU A 24 1.42 7.86 -7.67
CA GLU A 24 1.23 6.83 -8.68
C GLU A 24 2.60 6.62 -9.35
N VAL A 25 3.32 5.59 -8.93
CA VAL A 25 4.51 5.10 -9.65
C VAL A 25 4.06 4.26 -10.86
N SER A 26 4.89 4.22 -11.89
CA SER A 26 4.62 3.38 -13.06
C SER A 26 4.54 1.90 -12.67
N LEU A 27 3.50 1.21 -13.14
CA LEU A 27 3.36 -0.23 -12.96
C LEU A 27 4.58 -0.99 -13.52
N SER A 28 5.13 -0.52 -14.65
CA SER A 28 6.32 -1.12 -15.25
C SER A 28 7.54 -1.01 -14.33
N ALA A 29 7.68 0.08 -13.58
CA ALA A 29 8.79 0.23 -12.63
C ALA A 29 8.71 -0.80 -11.50
N PHE A 30 7.50 -1.05 -10.97
CA PHE A 30 7.28 -2.14 -10.02
C PHE A 30 7.59 -3.51 -10.63
N ALA A 31 7.10 -3.78 -11.84
CA ALA A 31 7.31 -5.06 -12.50
C ALA A 31 8.79 -5.36 -12.76
N PHE A 32 9.58 -4.36 -13.20
CA PHE A 32 11.01 -4.50 -13.39
C PHE A 32 11.75 -4.74 -12.07
N LEU A 33 11.41 -3.97 -11.02
CA LEU A 33 12.00 -4.18 -9.70
C LEU A 33 11.70 -5.57 -9.15
N PHE A 34 10.44 -6.02 -9.26
CA PHE A 34 10.03 -7.33 -8.78
C PHE A 34 10.69 -8.47 -9.57
N SER A 35 10.83 -8.31 -10.89
CA SER A 35 11.58 -9.25 -11.73
C SER A 35 13.03 -9.40 -11.25
N GLU A 36 13.70 -8.29 -10.93
CA GLU A 36 15.07 -8.31 -10.40
C GLU A 36 15.14 -8.99 -9.02
N VAL A 37 14.15 -8.76 -8.14
CA VAL A 37 14.06 -9.46 -6.85
C VAL A 37 13.95 -10.97 -7.03
N VAL A 38 13.14 -11.44 -7.99
CA VAL A 38 13.01 -12.87 -8.29
C VAL A 38 14.32 -13.43 -8.84
N GLN A 39 14.92 -12.78 -9.83
CA GLN A 39 16.19 -13.20 -10.43
C GLN A 39 17.32 -13.23 -9.40
N TYR A 40 17.45 -12.19 -8.57
CA TYR A 40 18.43 -12.16 -7.49
C TYR A 40 18.29 -13.35 -6.56
N ASN A 41 17.06 -13.64 -6.08
CA ASN A 41 16.85 -14.77 -5.18
C ASN A 41 17.11 -16.11 -5.88
N GLN A 42 16.77 -16.23 -7.17
CA GLN A 42 17.03 -17.44 -7.95
C GLN A 42 18.53 -17.75 -8.06
N THR A 43 19.41 -16.73 -8.12
CA THR A 43 20.87 -16.96 -8.13
C THR A 43 21.44 -17.41 -6.78
N GLN A 44 20.65 -17.37 -5.71
CA GLN A 44 21.09 -17.59 -4.32
C GLN A 44 20.49 -18.87 -3.70
N VAL A 45 19.81 -19.69 -4.50
CA VAL A 45 19.13 -20.92 -4.06
C VAL A 45 19.34 -22.06 -5.07
N ASP A 46 19.32 -23.29 -4.58
CA ASP A 46 19.60 -24.47 -5.40
C ASP A 46 18.32 -25.13 -5.97
N ASN A 47 17.15 -24.79 -5.42
CA ASN A 47 15.86 -25.34 -5.87
C ASN A 47 14.73 -24.30 -5.80
N ILE A 48 13.61 -24.64 -6.44
CA ILE A 48 12.44 -23.76 -6.56
C ILE A 48 11.73 -23.58 -5.21
N ALA A 49 11.68 -24.60 -4.36
CA ALA A 49 10.99 -24.51 -3.08
C ALA A 49 11.67 -23.48 -2.14
N ASP A 50 13.00 -23.42 -2.16
CA ASP A 50 13.76 -22.42 -1.42
C ASP A 50 13.58 -21.01 -1.99
N LEU A 51 13.43 -20.88 -3.32
CA LEU A 51 13.07 -19.62 -3.97
C LEU A 51 11.71 -19.12 -3.48
N GLU A 52 10.69 -19.98 -3.55
CA GLU A 52 9.32 -19.66 -3.15
C GLU A 52 9.28 -19.23 -1.68
N ARG A 53 9.97 -19.96 -0.80
CA ARG A 53 10.02 -19.63 0.62
C ARG A 53 10.67 -18.28 0.90
N ARG A 54 11.76 -17.94 0.21
CA ARG A 54 12.40 -16.62 0.34
C ARG A 54 11.50 -15.49 -0.16
N LEU A 55 10.79 -15.71 -1.26
CA LEU A 55 9.83 -14.74 -1.78
C LEU A 55 8.62 -14.58 -0.85
N GLU A 56 8.16 -15.66 -0.23
CA GLU A 56 7.11 -15.66 0.79
C GLU A 56 7.54 -14.82 2.02
N ASP A 57 8.73 -15.08 2.56
CA ASP A 57 9.26 -14.34 3.72
C ASP A 57 9.37 -12.83 3.43
N ALA A 58 9.86 -12.46 2.23
CA ALA A 58 9.92 -11.07 1.78
C ALA A 58 8.51 -10.46 1.62
N GLY A 59 7.58 -11.22 1.04
CA GLY A 59 6.19 -10.82 0.84
C GLY A 59 5.43 -10.62 2.15
N TYR A 60 5.70 -11.43 3.18
CA TYR A 60 5.06 -11.34 4.49
C TYR A 60 5.30 -9.97 5.14
N ALA A 61 6.55 -9.49 5.16
CA ALA A 61 6.88 -8.19 5.74
C ALA A 61 6.21 -7.02 5.00
N VAL A 62 6.10 -7.11 3.67
CA VAL A 62 5.37 -6.13 2.86
C VAL A 62 3.87 -6.19 3.15
N GLY A 63 3.29 -7.40 3.18
CA GLY A 63 1.88 -7.64 3.43
C GLY A 63 1.42 -7.10 4.78
N ALA A 64 2.21 -7.30 5.85
CA ALA A 64 1.90 -6.76 7.17
C ALA A 64 1.78 -5.22 7.15
N ARG A 65 2.72 -4.52 6.51
CA ARG A 65 2.67 -3.05 6.39
C ARG A 65 1.52 -2.56 5.52
N VAL A 66 1.24 -3.26 4.43
CA VAL A 66 0.10 -2.95 3.56
C VAL A 66 -1.21 -3.15 4.32
N LEU A 67 -1.34 -4.22 5.11
CA LEU A 67 -2.50 -4.50 5.93
C LEU A 67 -2.73 -3.39 6.95
N GLU A 68 -1.71 -2.98 7.70
CA GLU A 68 -1.80 -1.85 8.64
C GLU A 68 -2.31 -0.56 7.96
N LEU A 69 -1.76 -0.24 6.78
CA LEU A 69 -2.17 0.92 5.99
C LEU A 69 -3.62 0.81 5.49
N LEU A 70 -4.03 -0.38 5.04
CA LEU A 70 -5.40 -0.63 4.58
C LEU A 70 -6.39 -0.50 5.74
N CYS A 71 -6.14 -1.16 6.88
CA CYS A 71 -6.98 -1.04 8.07
C CYS A 71 -7.13 0.40 8.57
N HIS A 72 -6.08 1.22 8.43
CA HIS A 72 -6.15 2.62 8.84
C HIS A 72 -6.93 3.50 7.85
N ARG A 73 -6.88 3.18 6.54
CA ARG A 73 -7.51 3.98 5.46
C ARG A 73 -8.95 3.56 5.20
N GLU A 74 -9.23 2.28 5.26
CA GLU A 74 -10.56 1.69 5.27
C GLU A 74 -10.95 1.50 6.74
N LYS A 75 -11.41 2.57 7.40
CA LYS A 75 -12.15 2.40 8.66
C LYS A 75 -13.38 1.52 8.35
N VAL A 76 -13.30 0.24 8.68
CA VAL A 76 -14.46 -0.66 8.87
C VAL A 76 -15.14 -0.30 10.19
#